data_AF-A0A4R9IHV7-F1
#
_entry.id   AF-A0A4R9IHV7-F1
#
_cell.length_a   1.000
_cell.length_b   1.000
_cell.length_c   1.000
_cell.angle_alpha   90.00
_cell.angle_beta   90.00
_cell.angle_gamma   90.00
#
_symmetry.space_group_name_H-M   'P 1'
#
loop_
_entity.id
_entity.type
_entity.pdbx_description
1 polymer ?
#
loop_
_entity_poly.entity_id
_entity_poly.type
_entity_poly.pdbx_seq_one_letter_code
_entity_poly.pdbx_strand_id
1 'polypeptide(L)'
;MEESKSNNSEIPKKTESKIKHDEKLCPNCNRSFECKVGSISLCQCTKVYLSREERDYLAAQYSDCLCYQCMETLAFEYRITKSYKAITWSF
;
A
#
# COMPACT_ATOMS: atom_id res chain seq x y z
N MET A 1 24.43 51.67 23.19
CA MET A 1 23.01 52.06 23.12
C MET A 1 22.67 52.14 21.65
N GLU A 2 21.50 51.63 21.28
CA GLU A 2 21.11 51.22 19.92
C GLU A 2 21.75 49.87 19.55
N GLU A 3 21.02 48.84 19.13
CA GLU A 3 19.99 48.88 18.10
C GLU A 3 18.93 47.78 18.28
N SER A 4 17.66 48.18 18.15
CA SER A 4 16.50 47.32 18.00
C SER A 4 16.59 46.48 16.72
N LYS A 5 16.22 45.20 16.77
CA LYS A 5 15.68 44.50 15.59
C LYS A 5 14.70 43.41 16.03
N SER A 6 13.44 43.68 15.69
CA SER A 6 12.28 42.80 15.78
C SER A 6 12.60 41.40 15.24
N ASN A 7 12.44 40.40 16.12
CA ASN A 7 12.17 39.03 15.71
C ASN A 7 10.67 38.89 15.47
N ASN A 8 10.23 38.91 14.22
CA ASN A 8 9.13 38.07 13.78
C ASN A 8 9.07 37.97 12.25
N SER A 9 9.30 36.77 11.73
CA SER A 9 8.58 36.28 10.57
C SER A 9 8.70 34.76 10.52
N GLU A 10 7.67 34.12 11.09
CA GLU A 10 7.25 32.80 10.65
C GLU A 10 6.96 32.83 9.15
N ILE A 11 7.65 32.00 8.37
CA ILE A 11 7.07 31.43 7.14
C ILE A 11 7.51 29.97 7.05
N PRO A 12 6.64 29.02 7.44
CA PRO A 12 6.81 27.63 7.04
C PRO A 12 6.33 27.47 5.59
N LYS A 13 6.91 26.49 4.89
CA LYS A 13 6.53 25.94 3.57
C LYS A 13 7.17 26.61 2.36
N LYS A 14 8.09 25.86 1.75
CA LYS A 14 7.85 25.46 0.35
C LYS A 14 8.29 24.02 0.16
N THR A 15 7.28 23.17 0.19
CA THR A 15 7.26 21.77 -0.23
C THR A 15 7.84 21.68 -1.63
N GLU A 16 9.01 21.06 -1.78
CA GLU A 16 9.54 20.69 -3.08
C GLU A 16 8.71 19.53 -3.64
N SER A 17 7.90 19.87 -4.62
CA SER A 17 7.01 19.01 -5.39
C SER A 17 7.83 17.98 -6.20
N LYS A 18 8.25 16.90 -5.55
CA LYS A 18 8.79 15.73 -6.24
C LYS A 18 7.61 15.00 -6.90
N ILE A 19 7.43 15.17 -8.21
CA ILE A 19 6.53 14.33 -9.02
C ILE A 19 7.07 12.90 -8.91
N LYS A 20 6.50 12.11 -8.00
CA LYS A 20 6.84 10.70 -7.85
C LYS A 20 6.08 9.95 -8.93
N HIS A 21 6.76 9.69 -10.04
CA HIS A 21 6.27 8.86 -11.16
C HIS A 21 5.99 7.39 -10.77
N ASP A 22 6.14 7.05 -9.48
CA ASP A 22 6.04 5.70 -8.95
C ASP A 22 4.90 5.53 -7.92
N GLU A 23 4.02 6.53 -7.77
CA GLU A 23 2.85 6.42 -6.89
C GLU A 23 1.60 6.03 -7.70
N LYS A 24 0.99 4.90 -7.33
CA LYS A 24 -0.28 4.41 -7.88
C LYS A 24 -1.38 4.44 -6.82
N LEU A 25 -2.64 4.45 -7.24
CA LEU A 25 -3.79 4.29 -6.35
C LEU A 25 -4.19 2.82 -6.25
N CYS A 26 -4.41 2.34 -5.03
CA CYS A 26 -4.90 0.98 -4.80
C CYS A 26 -6.40 0.89 -5.17
N PRO A 27 -6.83 -0.03 -6.05
CA PRO A 27 -8.25 -0.15 -6.44
C PRO A 27 -9.17 -0.63 -5.31
N ASN A 28 -8.64 -1.24 -4.24
CA ASN A 28 -9.44 -1.71 -3.11
C ASN A 28 -9.68 -0.64 -2.03
N CYS A 29 -8.70 0.22 -1.75
CA CYS A 29 -8.80 1.21 -0.66
C CYS A 29 -8.56 2.67 -1.08
N ASN A 30 -8.31 2.91 -2.37
CA ASN A 30 -8.03 4.22 -2.96
C ASN A 30 -6.86 5.00 -2.35
N ARG A 31 -5.98 4.33 -1.58
CA ARG A 31 -4.76 4.94 -1.04
C ARG A 31 -3.64 4.92 -2.08
N SER A 32 -2.87 6.01 -2.13
CA SER A 32 -1.62 6.08 -2.88
C SER A 32 -0.56 5.18 -2.26
N PHE A 33 0.15 4.41 -3.07
CA PHE A 33 1.24 3.55 -2.65
C PHE A 33 2.35 3.51 -3.71
N GLU A 34 3.55 3.14 -3.27
CA GLU A 34 4.72 3.03 -4.16
C GLU A 34 4.65 1.73 -4.96
N CYS A 35 4.48 1.87 -6.27
CA CYS A 35 4.42 0.81 -7.25
C CYS A 35 5.51 0.99 -8.31
N LYS A 36 6.67 0.39 -8.07
CA LYS A 36 7.83 0.44 -8.98
C LYS A 36 7.93 -0.84 -9.78
N VAL A 37 7.10 -0.99 -10.81
CA VAL A 37 7.14 -2.20 -11.67
C VAL A 37 8.51 -2.39 -12.36
N GLY A 38 9.21 -1.30 -12.69
CA GLY A 38 10.57 -1.35 -13.24
C GLY A 38 11.64 -1.78 -12.23
N SER A 39 11.35 -1.65 -10.93
CA SER A 39 12.23 -2.05 -9.83
C SER A 39 11.41 -2.78 -8.79
N ILE A 40 10.89 -3.97 -9.15
CA ILE A 40 9.92 -4.72 -8.34
C ILE A 40 10.39 -4.94 -6.90
N SER A 41 11.69 -5.11 -6.68
CA SER A 41 12.30 -5.24 -5.34
C SER A 41 12.02 -4.06 -4.41
N LEU A 42 11.74 -2.87 -4.95
CA LEU A 42 11.40 -1.65 -4.20
C LEU A 42 9.89 -1.43 -4.05
N CYS A 43 9.06 -2.25 -4.70
CA CYS A 43 7.61 -2.12 -4.65
C CYS A 43 7.06 -2.52 -3.27
N GLN A 44 6.01 -1.86 -2.76
CA GLN A 44 5.42 -2.25 -1.48
C GLN A 44 4.80 -3.66 -1.51
N CYS A 45 4.41 -4.16 -2.69
CA CYS A 45 3.81 -5.49 -2.82
C CYS A 45 4.77 -6.64 -2.49
N THR A 46 6.10 -6.44 -2.60
CA THR A 46 7.09 -7.50 -2.32
C THR A 46 7.28 -7.74 -0.83
N LYS A 47 6.78 -6.85 0.03
CA LYS A 47 6.83 -7.01 1.48
C LYS A 47 5.83 -8.06 1.98
N VAL A 48 4.83 -8.44 1.17
CA VAL A 48 3.84 -9.47 1.53
C VAL A 48 4.26 -10.83 0.98
N TYR A 49 4.22 -11.85 1.83
CA TYR A 49 4.34 -13.23 1.40
C TYR A 49 2.97 -13.81 1.08
N LEU A 50 2.77 -14.13 -0.21
CA LEU A 50 1.55 -14.74 -0.74
C LEU A 50 1.83 -16.14 -1.26
N SER A 51 1.00 -17.10 -0.85
CA SER A 51 0.98 -18.43 -1.47
C SER A 51 0.49 -18.36 -2.92
N ARG A 52 0.66 -19.43 -3.69
CA ARG A 52 0.15 -19.47 -5.07
C ARG A 52 -1.37 -19.30 -5.12
N GLU A 53 -2.08 -19.98 -4.23
CA GLU A 53 -3.54 -19.91 -4.14
C GLU A 53 -4.02 -18.52 -3.74
N GLU A 54 -3.35 -17.85 -2.80
CA GLU A 54 -3.65 -16.48 -2.40
C GLU A 54 -3.45 -15.49 -3.56
N ARG A 55 -2.38 -15.69 -4.35
CA ARG A 55 -2.10 -14.87 -5.52
C ARG A 55 -3.16 -15.08 -6.61
N ASP A 56 -3.56 -16.32 -6.85
CA ASP A 56 -4.60 -16.66 -7.82
C ASP A 56 -5.97 -16.07 -7.37
N TYR A 57 -6.28 -16.12 -6.07
CA TYR A 57 -7.47 -15.49 -5.49
C TYR A 57 -7.49 -13.97 -5.71
N LEU A 58 -6.38 -13.28 -5.44
CA LEU A 58 -6.23 -11.85 -5.67
C LEU A 58 -6.34 -11.49 -7.16
N ALA A 59 -5.67 -12.25 -8.03
CA ALA A 59 -5.66 -12.00 -9.48
C ALA A 59 -7.03 -12.23 -10.14
N ALA A 60 -7.89 -13.07 -9.56
CA ALA A 60 -9.26 -13.26 -10.03
C ALA A 60 -10.15 -12.04 -9.74
N GLN A 61 -9.79 -11.20 -8.75
CA GLN A 61 -10.60 -10.08 -8.27
C GLN A 61 -10.07 -8.72 -8.73
N TYR A 62 -8.74 -8.60 -8.88
CA TYR A 62 -8.07 -7.33 -9.15
C TYR A 62 -7.11 -7.49 -10.33
N SER A 63 -7.23 -6.59 -11.31
CA SER A 63 -6.38 -6.55 -12.52
C SER A 63 -5.19 -5.58 -12.40
N ASP A 64 -5.14 -4.75 -11.35
CA ASP A 64 -4.04 -3.81 -11.09
C ASP A 64 -3.39 -4.09 -9.71
N CYS A 65 -2.29 -3.40 -9.44
CA CYS A 65 -1.51 -3.54 -8.23
C CYS A 65 -2.28 -3.06 -7.00
N LEU A 66 -2.21 -3.85 -5.92
CA LEU A 66 -2.75 -3.52 -4.61
C LEU A 66 -1.64 -3.01 -3.69
N CYS A 67 -1.99 -2.15 -2.74
CA CYS A 67 -1.06 -1.74 -1.69
C CYS A 67 -0.80 -2.90 -0.71
N TYR A 68 0.32 -2.82 0.01
CA TYR A 68 0.74 -3.80 1.03
C TYR A 68 -0.41 -4.18 1.96
N GLN A 69 -1.09 -3.19 2.53
CA GLN A 69 -2.14 -3.42 3.53
C GLN A 69 -3.30 -4.24 2.96
N CYS A 70 -3.74 -3.92 1.75
CA CYS A 70 -4.83 -4.66 1.12
C CYS A 70 -4.42 -6.09 0.77
N MET A 71 -3.20 -6.29 0.28
CA MET A 71 -2.68 -7.64 0.00
C MET A 71 -2.64 -8.50 1.27
N GLU A 72 -2.16 -7.94 2.39
CA GLU A 72 -2.09 -8.64 3.67
C GLU A 72 -3.49 -8.98 4.21
N THR A 73 -4.42 -8.02 4.19
CA THR A 73 -5.80 -8.23 4.64
C THR A 73 -6.52 -9.29 3.81
N LEU A 74 -6.45 -9.20 2.47
CA LEU A 74 -7.13 -10.15 1.58
C LEU A 74 -6.53 -11.56 1.67
N ALA A 75 -5.21 -11.67 1.88
CA ALA A 75 -4.57 -12.96 2.14
C ALA A 75 -5.06 -13.57 3.46
N PHE A 76 -5.21 -12.75 4.50
CA PHE A 76 -5.79 -13.20 5.76
C PHE A 76 -7.25 -13.67 5.59
N GLU A 77 -8.09 -12.89 4.91
CA GLU A 77 -9.48 -13.27 4.60
C GLU A 77 -9.56 -14.59 3.83
N TYR A 78 -8.68 -14.80 2.84
CA TYR A 78 -8.60 -16.05 2.10
C TYR A 78 -8.29 -17.25 3.02
N ARG A 79 -7.28 -17.12 3.90
CA ARG A 79 -6.89 -18.17 4.85
C ARG A 79 -8.04 -18.55 5.79
N ILE A 80 -8.72 -17.55 6.32
CA ILE A 80 -9.87 -17.72 7.22
C ILE A 80 -11.03 -18.39 6.49
N THR A 81 -11.38 -17.92 5.30
CA THR A 81 -12.46 -18.51 4.49
C THR A 81 -12.15 -19.96 4.10
N LYS A 82 -10.90 -20.26 3.73
CA LYS A 82 -10.45 -21.62 3.40
C LYS A 82 -10.59 -22.55 4.61
N SER A 83 -10.19 -22.10 5.79
CA SER A 83 -10.28 -22.90 7.03
C SER A 83 -11.72 -23.14 7.45
N TYR A 84 -12.62 -22.15 7.36
CA TYR A 84 -14.05 -22.37 7.61
C TYR A 84 -14.66 -23.39 6.64
N LYS A 85 -14.37 -23.31 5.34
CA LYS A 85 -14.87 -24.29 4.36
C LYS A 85 -14.44 -25.71 4.69
N ALA A 86 -13.18 -25.89 5.11
CA ALA A 86 -12.66 -27.20 5.49
C ALA A 86 -13.42 -27.80 6.70
N ILE A 87 -13.82 -26.96 7.66
CA ILE A 87 -14.61 -27.40 8.82
C ILE A 87 -16.05 -27.75 8.40
N THR A 88 -16.67 -26.94 7.53
CA THR A 88 -18.07 -27.13 7.13
C THR A 88 -18.30 -28.35 6.23
N TRP A 89 -17.26 -28.89 5.59
CA TRP A 89 -17.35 -30.11 4.77
C TRP A 89 -17.17 -31.41 5.56
N SER A 90 -17.12 -31.32 6.89
CA SER A 90 -16.98 -32.46 7.81
C SER A 90 -18.30 -32.88 8.49
N PHE A 91 -19.45 -32.47 7.94
CA PHE A 91 -20.80 -32.86 8.34
C PHE A 91 -21.58 -33.36 7.13
#